data_AF-A0A3G3IFD2-F1
#
_entry.id   AF-A0A3G3IFD2-F1
#
_cell.length_a   1.000
_cell.length_b   1.000
_cell.length_c   1.000
_cell.angle_alpha   90.00
_cell.angle_beta   90.00
_cell.angle_gamma   90.00
#
_symmetry.space_group_name_H-M   'P 1'
#
loop_
_entity.id
_entity.type
_entity.pdbx_description
1 polymer ?
#
loop_
_entity_poly.entity_id
_entity_poly.type
_entity_poly.pdbx_seq_one_letter_code
_entity_poly.pdbx_strand_id
1 'polypeptide(L)'
;MAKKRRLIKEKPEEEYEFTPSNFDEKEFILKDIYGTKVLFITIVYAVIVGFLAAVICNVLGDPINWVLDTIMVFAAVFTMKKLYVKLGIRADLLESKTMMGDYFVFLVMALGICIVFINQPFLVP
;
A
#
# COMPACT_ATOMS: atom_id res chain seq x y z
N MET A 1 -44.94 54.17 25.06
CA MET A 1 -45.00 53.28 23.88
C MET A 1 -43.94 52.20 24.02
N ALA A 2 -44.37 50.95 24.12
CA ALA A 2 -43.53 49.79 24.44
C ALA A 2 -42.67 49.35 23.24
N LYS A 3 -41.34 49.34 23.42
CA LYS A 3 -40.40 48.79 22.44
C LYS A 3 -40.28 47.28 22.69
N LYS A 4 -40.96 46.50 21.86
CA LYS A 4 -41.04 45.03 21.86
C LYS A 4 -39.62 44.42 21.83
N ARG A 5 -39.13 43.90 22.97
CA ARG A 5 -37.92 43.09 23.02
C ARG A 5 -38.16 41.80 22.24
N ARG A 6 -37.48 41.63 21.10
CA ARG A 6 -37.46 40.35 20.38
C ARG A 6 -36.71 39.36 21.26
N LEU A 7 -37.44 38.42 21.85
CA LEU A 7 -36.89 37.18 22.38
C LEU A 7 -36.13 36.50 21.25
N ILE A 8 -34.81 36.64 21.25
CA ILE A 8 -33.93 35.79 20.47
C ILE A 8 -34.08 34.42 21.12
N LYS A 9 -34.84 33.54 20.46
CA LYS A 9 -34.93 32.14 20.85
C LYS A 9 -33.52 31.57 20.73
N GLU A 10 -32.86 31.34 21.86
CA GLU A 10 -31.70 30.45 21.94
C GLU A 10 -32.08 29.17 21.19
N LYS A 11 -31.35 28.88 20.11
CA LYS A 11 -31.43 27.57 19.48
C LYS A 11 -30.94 26.59 20.54
N PRO A 12 -31.69 25.53 20.87
CA PRO A 12 -31.19 24.52 21.79
C PRO A 12 -29.87 24.00 21.20
N GLU A 13 -28.80 24.13 21.96
CA GLU A 13 -27.53 23.47 21.67
C GLU A 13 -27.86 21.98 21.63
N GLU A 14 -27.85 21.37 20.45
CA GLU A 14 -28.00 19.93 20.31
C GLU A 14 -26.83 19.30 21.07
N GLU A 15 -27.10 18.84 22.29
CA GLU A 15 -26.15 18.12 23.12
C GLU A 15 -25.60 16.96 22.30
N TYR A 16 -24.34 17.06 21.90
CA TYR A 16 -23.65 15.98 21.21
C TYR A 16 -23.47 14.83 22.20
N GLU A 17 -24.42 13.90 22.20
CA GLU A 17 -24.26 12.63 22.90
C GLU A 17 -23.29 11.76 22.10
N PHE A 18 -22.07 11.64 22.61
CA PHE A 18 -21.10 10.68 22.09
C PHE A 18 -21.65 9.26 22.31
N THR A 19 -22.19 8.67 21.24
CA THR A 19 -22.51 7.25 21.20
C THR A 19 -21.24 6.50 20.78
N PRO A 20 -20.61 5.71 21.66
CA PRO A 20 -19.47 4.90 21.27
C PRO A 20 -19.91 3.94 20.16
N SER A 21 -19.13 3.86 19.07
CA SER A 21 -19.39 2.90 18.02
C SER A 21 -19.25 1.48 18.58
N ASN A 22 -20.06 0.55 18.08
CA ASN A 22 -19.87 -0.87 18.39
C ASN A 22 -18.53 -1.32 17.79
N PHE A 23 -17.54 -1.56 18.63
CA PHE A 23 -16.25 -2.11 18.23
C PHE A 23 -16.40 -3.63 18.04
N ASP A 24 -16.20 -4.10 16.81
CA ASP A 24 -16.09 -5.53 16.54
C ASP A 24 -14.63 -5.99 16.66
N GLU A 25 -14.31 -6.58 17.80
CA GLU A 25 -12.98 -7.12 18.09
C GLU A 25 -12.52 -8.17 17.07
N LYS A 26 -13.43 -9.01 16.58
CA LYS A 26 -13.09 -10.12 15.68
C LYS A 26 -12.73 -9.60 14.30
N GLU A 27 -13.50 -8.65 13.80
CA GLU A 27 -13.23 -8.02 12.51
C GLU A 27 -11.91 -7.23 12.57
N PHE A 28 -11.66 -6.53 13.67
CA PHE A 28 -10.40 -5.82 13.90
C PHE A 28 -9.18 -6.75 13.84
N ILE A 29 -9.21 -7.87 14.58
CA ILE A 29 -8.12 -8.86 14.59
C ILE A 29 -7.91 -9.47 13.21
N LEU A 30 -9.00 -9.83 12.51
CA LEU A 30 -8.90 -10.40 11.17
C LEU A 30 -8.24 -9.40 10.21
N LYS A 31 -8.66 -8.13 10.24
CA LYS A 31 -8.08 -7.08 9.40
C LYS A 31 -6.57 -6.97 9.59
N ASP A 32 -6.10 -7.01 10.82
CA ASP A 32 -4.66 -6.89 11.14
C ASP A 32 -3.84 -8.11 10.67
N ILE A 33 -4.38 -9.33 10.87
CA ILE A 33 -3.77 -10.57 10.37
C ILE A 33 -3.65 -10.55 8.84
N TYR A 34 -4.72 -10.15 8.14
CA TYR A 34 -4.68 -10.07 6.67
C TYR A 34 -3.75 -8.96 6.19
N GLY A 35 -3.73 -7.80 6.84
CA GLY A 35 -2.79 -6.72 6.53
C GLY A 35 -1.34 -7.17 6.65
N THR A 36 -1.00 -7.87 7.72
CA THR A 36 0.35 -8.43 7.93
C THR A 36 0.72 -9.45 6.86
N LYS A 37 -0.22 -10.31 6.45
CA LYS A 37 -0.01 -11.27 5.35
C LYS A 37 0.24 -10.56 4.02
N VAL A 38 -0.54 -9.52 3.71
CA VAL A 38 -0.33 -8.70 2.51
C VAL A 38 1.09 -8.15 2.52
N LEU A 39 1.50 -7.49 3.61
CA LEU A 39 2.84 -6.93 3.73
C LEU A 39 3.94 -7.97 3.52
N PHE A 40 3.80 -9.17 4.09
CA PHE A 40 4.79 -10.24 3.90
C PHE A 40 4.87 -10.69 2.43
N ILE A 41 3.72 -10.86 1.76
CA ILE A 41 3.66 -11.20 0.34
C ILE A 41 4.28 -10.08 -0.51
N THR A 42 3.99 -8.81 -0.18
CA THR A 42 4.58 -7.62 -0.81
C THR A 42 6.10 -7.67 -0.77
N ILE A 43 6.68 -7.96 0.39
CA ILE A 43 8.12 -8.05 0.59
C ILE A 43 8.73 -9.14 -0.28
N VAL A 44 8.18 -10.36 -0.21
CA VAL A 44 8.67 -11.50 -1.01
C VAL A 44 8.57 -11.20 -2.51
N TYR A 45 7.46 -10.61 -2.93
CA TYR A 45 7.24 -10.24 -4.33
C TYR A 45 8.22 -9.14 -4.79
N ALA A 46 8.50 -8.14 -3.97
CA ALA A 46 9.49 -7.11 -4.24
C ALA A 46 10.89 -7.70 -4.43
N VAL A 47 11.27 -8.69 -3.62
CA VAL A 47 12.54 -9.40 -3.75
C VAL A 47 12.65 -10.10 -5.09
N ILE A 48 11.62 -10.85 -5.48
CA ILE A 48 11.61 -11.59 -6.75
C ILE A 48 11.68 -10.61 -7.93
N VAL A 49 10.84 -9.58 -7.95
CA VAL A 49 10.79 -8.62 -9.06
C VAL A 49 12.07 -7.78 -9.13
N GLY A 50 12.59 -7.31 -7.99
CA GLY A 50 13.84 -6.54 -7.94
C GLY A 50 15.05 -7.35 -8.40
N PHE A 51 15.12 -8.63 -8.02
CA PHE A 51 16.15 -9.54 -8.52
C PHE A 51 16.05 -9.76 -10.04
N LEU A 52 14.84 -9.99 -10.56
CA LEU A 52 14.62 -10.14 -12.00
C LEU A 52 15.03 -8.87 -12.76
N ALA A 53 14.70 -7.69 -12.24
CA ALA A 53 15.13 -6.42 -12.82
C ALA A 53 16.66 -6.32 -12.85
N ALA A 54 17.36 -6.66 -11.77
CA ALA A 54 18.82 -6.63 -11.74
C ALA A 54 19.47 -7.57 -12.78
N VAL A 55 18.90 -8.77 -12.96
CA VAL A 55 19.37 -9.72 -13.97
C VAL A 55 19.17 -9.18 -15.38
N ILE A 56 18.00 -8.61 -15.67
CA ILE A 56 17.68 -8.01 -16.98
C ILE A 56 18.63 -6.84 -17.28
N CYS A 57 18.85 -5.98 -16.29
CA CYS A 57 19.78 -4.85 -16.35
C CYS A 57 21.20 -5.28 -16.77
N ASN A 58 21.70 -6.37 -16.18
CA ASN A 58 23.03 -6.91 -16.47
C ASN A 58 23.13 -7.58 -17.85
N VAL A 59 22.10 -8.30 -18.29
CA VAL A 59 22.15 -9.10 -19.53
C VAL A 59 22.02 -8.24 -20.79
N LEU A 60 21.21 -7.18 -20.75
CA LEU A 60 20.86 -6.45 -21.97
C LEU A 60 21.88 -5.36 -22.40
N GLY A 61 22.79 -4.90 -21.52
CA GLY A 61 23.75 -3.81 -21.79
C GLY A 61 23.14 -2.42 -22.11
N ASP A 62 23.87 -1.31 -21.87
CA ASP A 62 23.30 0.06 -21.99
C ASP A 62 23.23 0.61 -23.43
N PRO A 63 22.20 1.43 -23.77
CA PRO A 63 21.69 2.55 -22.95
C PRO A 63 20.18 2.58 -22.59
N ILE A 64 19.37 1.55 -22.92
CA ILE A 64 17.89 1.59 -22.76
C ILE A 64 17.37 0.77 -21.56
N ASN A 65 18.21 -0.03 -20.91
CA ASN A 65 17.76 -1.04 -19.94
C ASN A 65 17.06 -0.45 -18.73
N TRP A 66 17.56 0.66 -18.20
CA TRP A 66 17.03 1.23 -16.95
C TRP A 66 15.57 1.69 -17.13
N VAL A 67 15.22 2.13 -18.33
CA VAL A 67 13.84 2.51 -18.68
C VAL A 67 12.96 1.26 -18.74
N LEU A 68 13.43 0.19 -19.39
CA LEU A 68 12.70 -1.08 -19.47
C LEU A 68 12.48 -1.71 -18.10
N ASP A 69 13.50 -1.71 -17.24
CA ASP A 69 13.40 -2.24 -15.88
C ASP A 69 12.42 -1.43 -15.03
N THR A 70 12.48 -0.10 -15.14
CA THR A 70 11.52 0.77 -14.46
C THR A 70 10.10 0.46 -14.92
N ILE A 71 9.85 0.38 -16.23
CA ILE A 71 8.53 0.03 -16.77
C ILE A 71 8.06 -1.34 -16.26
N MET A 72 8.96 -2.33 -16.22
CA MET A 72 8.64 -3.67 -15.72
C MET A 72 8.23 -3.65 -14.24
N VAL A 73 8.98 -2.95 -13.39
CA VAL A 73 8.66 -2.84 -11.95
C VAL A 73 7.33 -2.12 -11.74
N PHE A 74 7.06 -1.05 -12.48
CA PHE A 74 5.76 -0.37 -12.42
C PHE A 74 4.62 -1.25 -12.98
N ALA A 75 4.86 -2.02 -14.03
CA ALA A 75 3.89 -2.97 -14.55
C ALA A 75 3.53 -4.05 -13.52
N ALA A 76 4.50 -4.47 -12.69
CA ALA A 76 4.29 -5.44 -11.61
C ALA A 76 3.35 -4.92 -10.51
N VAL A 77 3.17 -3.61 -10.33
CA VAL A 77 2.19 -3.06 -9.37
C VAL A 77 0.76 -3.46 -9.76
N PHE A 78 0.44 -3.46 -11.05
CA PHE A 78 -0.91 -3.80 -11.53
C PHE A 78 -1.27 -5.28 -11.31
N THR A 79 -0.28 -6.15 -11.07
CA THR A 79 -0.51 -7.57 -10.79
C THR A 79 -0.65 -7.86 -9.28
N MET A 80 -0.23 -6.97 -8.39
CA MET A 80 -0.22 -7.19 -6.94
C MET A 80 -1.60 -7.50 -6.35
N LYS A 81 -2.62 -6.68 -6.68
CA LYS A 81 -3.98 -6.94 -6.19
C LYS A 81 -4.49 -8.31 -6.63
N LYS A 82 -4.20 -8.71 -7.88
CA LYS A 82 -4.57 -10.04 -8.39
C LYS A 82 -3.80 -11.14 -7.68
N LEU A 83 -2.51 -10.91 -7.38
CA LEU A 83 -1.68 -11.83 -6.61
C LEU A 83 -2.25 -12.08 -5.21
N TYR A 84 -2.63 -11.03 -4.49
CA TYR A 84 -3.22 -11.16 -3.14
C TYR A 84 -4.51 -11.97 -3.14
N VAL A 85 -5.42 -11.66 -4.07
CA VAL A 85 -6.69 -12.38 -4.20
C VAL A 85 -6.44 -13.86 -4.57
N LYS A 86 -5.49 -14.13 -5.47
CA LYS A 86 -5.11 -15.50 -5.85
C LYS A 86 -4.51 -16.30 -4.67
N LEU A 87 -3.84 -15.63 -3.74
CA LEU A 87 -3.30 -16.23 -2.52
C LEU A 87 -4.34 -16.36 -1.38
N GLY A 88 -5.62 -16.13 -1.68
CA GLY A 88 -6.71 -16.34 -0.74
C GLY A 88 -7.01 -15.15 0.18
N ILE A 89 -6.45 -13.96 -0.11
CA ILE A 89 -6.77 -12.74 0.62
C ILE A 89 -8.12 -12.21 0.15
N ARG A 90 -9.04 -12.00 1.09
CA ARG A 90 -10.37 -11.43 0.80
C ARG A 90 -10.22 -10.00 0.30
N ALA A 91 -10.75 -9.72 -0.88
CA ALA A 91 -10.68 -8.39 -1.50
C ALA A 91 -11.35 -7.31 -0.64
N ASP A 92 -12.38 -7.67 0.12
CA ASP A 92 -13.14 -6.75 0.97
C ASP A 92 -12.32 -6.22 2.18
N LEU A 93 -11.25 -6.94 2.56
CA LEU A 93 -10.36 -6.53 3.64
C LEU A 93 -9.18 -5.66 3.15
N LEU A 94 -9.03 -5.49 1.83
CA LEU A 94 -7.98 -4.66 1.25
C LEU A 94 -8.42 -3.20 1.22
N GLU A 95 -8.05 -2.45 2.25
CA GLU A 95 -8.31 -1.02 2.32
C GLU A 95 -7.42 -0.25 1.34
N SER A 96 -8.00 0.68 0.56
CA SER A 96 -7.26 1.44 -0.45
C SER A 96 -6.07 2.23 0.10
N LYS A 97 -6.20 2.76 1.33
CA LYS A 97 -5.13 3.53 1.99
C LYS A 97 -3.93 2.66 2.37
N THR A 98 -4.18 1.49 2.95
CA THR A 98 -3.10 0.55 3.31
C THR A 98 -2.44 -0.03 2.07
N MET A 99 -3.23 -0.34 1.03
CA MET A 99 -2.73 -0.79 -0.27
C MET A 99 -1.79 0.21 -0.95
N MET A 100 -2.05 1.51 -0.83
CA MET A 100 -1.12 2.54 -1.30
C MET A 100 0.24 2.45 -0.57
N GLY A 101 0.21 2.21 0.74
CA GLY A 101 1.40 1.95 1.53
C GLY A 101 2.15 0.71 1.04
N ASP A 102 1.45 -0.40 0.81
CA ASP A 102 2.04 -1.63 0.31
C ASP A 102 2.67 -1.47 -1.07
N TYR A 103 2.03 -0.73 -1.98
CA TYR A 103 2.61 -0.43 -3.29
C TYR A 103 3.88 0.41 -3.18
N PHE A 104 3.91 1.39 -2.27
CA PHE A 104 5.09 2.19 -2.04
C PHE A 104 6.23 1.35 -1.46
N VAL A 105 5.95 0.51 -0.47
CA VAL A 105 6.91 -0.45 0.10
C VAL A 105 7.47 -1.36 -0.99
N PHE A 106 6.60 -1.91 -1.84
CA PHE A 106 7.02 -2.73 -2.98
C PHE A 106 8.00 -2.00 -3.90
N LEU A 107 7.65 -0.79 -4.36
CA LEU A 107 8.48 -0.04 -5.31
C LEU A 107 9.85 0.30 -4.73
N VAL A 108 9.89 0.80 -3.49
CA VAL A 108 11.15 1.17 -2.82
C VAL A 108 12.01 -0.07 -2.55
N MET A 109 11.38 -1.16 -2.12
CA MET A 109 12.11 -2.40 -1.82
C MET A 109 12.63 -3.08 -3.09
N ALA A 110 11.81 -3.16 -4.14
CA ALA A 110 12.23 -3.70 -5.44
C ALA A 110 13.39 -2.89 -6.03
N LEU A 111 13.34 -1.56 -5.95
CA LEU A 111 14.44 -0.68 -6.34
C LEU A 111 15.70 -0.93 -5.52
N GLY A 112 15.58 -0.98 -4.19
CA GLY A 112 16.72 -1.24 -3.29
C GLY A 112 17.39 -2.57 -3.59
N ILE A 113 16.59 -3.62 -3.83
CA ILE A 113 17.08 -4.95 -4.20
C ILE A 113 17.76 -4.92 -5.55
N CYS A 114 17.18 -4.24 -6.54
CA CYS A 114 17.78 -4.07 -7.85
C CYS A 114 19.18 -3.43 -7.74
N ILE A 115 19.31 -2.33 -6.98
CA ILE A 115 20.59 -1.64 -6.74
C ILE A 115 21.61 -2.55 -6.04
N VAL A 116 21.19 -3.28 -5.01
CA VAL A 116 22.08 -4.20 -4.28
C VAL A 116 22.64 -5.27 -5.22
N PHE A 117 21.81 -5.87 -6.07
CA PHE A 117 22.25 -6.94 -6.96
C PHE A 117 23.04 -6.44 -8.17
N ILE A 118 22.76 -5.24 -8.67
CA ILE A 118 23.57 -4.62 -9.74
C ILE A 118 24.99 -4.33 -9.24
N ASN A 119 25.18 -3.97 -7.98
CA ASN A 119 26.51 -3.62 -7.48
C ASN A 119 27.35 -4.87 -7.12
N GLN A 120 28.67 -4.71 -7.06
CA GLN A 120 29.55 -5.75 -6.51
C GLN A 120 29.16 -6.08 -5.06
N PRO A 121 29.29 -7.34 -4.60
CA PRO A 121 29.89 -8.51 -5.24
C PRO A 121 28.90 -9.43 -6.01
N PHE A 122 27.69 -8.97 -6.30
CA PHE A 122 26.60 -9.88 -6.67
C PHE A 122 26.52 -10.22 -8.16
N LEU A 123 26.37 -9.22 -9.05
CA LEU A 123 26.20 -9.48 -10.49
C LEU A 123 27.22 -8.79 -11.40
N VAL A 124 27.81 -7.67 -10.97
CA VAL A 124 28.91 -7.03 -11.72
C VAL A 124 30.25 -7.67 -11.29
N PRO A 125 31.06 -8.19 -12.24
CA PRO A 125 32.39 -8.75 -11.96
C PRO A 125 33.41 -7.70 -11.50
#